data_AF-A0A2G9U0V1-F1
#
_entry.id   AF-A0A2G9U0V1-F1
#
_cell.length_a   1.000
_cell.length_b   1.000
_cell.length_c   1.000
_cell.angle_alpha   90.00
_cell.angle_beta   90.00
_cell.angle_gamma   90.00
#
_symmetry.space_group_name_H-M   'P 1'
#
loop_
_entity.id
_entity.type
_entity.pdbx_description
1 polymer ?
#
loop_
_entity_poly.entity_id
_entity_poly.type
_entity_poly.pdbx_seq_one_letter_code
_entity_poly.pdbx_strand_id
1 'polypeptide(L)'
;MDVGQFYAQCLLKCVPNGKRLEMKKTKFKKFSLFLEEVNKSENGPLVKIRKEGKGCDVIEEVFKNHPALRSFVVTDEMIKDEDPGVTKSGPKIYEYFSITENVLPLFKTRGNFSKGQLLEGPQIRELVTNYVKSEELNQGKLIRLNPILAQVTRIPEDTADWNTVLQKIQVTYLGDLFANEYGIDKKYMDGLDLGIKKKRK
;
A
#
# COMPACT_ATOMS: atom_id res chain seq x y z
N MET A 1 -5.22 -31.68 0.95
CA MET A 1 -4.39 -30.44 0.91
C MET A 1 -3.07 -30.78 0.24
N ASP A 2 -2.58 -29.94 -0.68
CA ASP A 2 -1.28 -30.17 -1.32
C ASP A 2 -0.12 -30.15 -0.30
N VAL A 3 0.86 -31.03 -0.47
CA VAL A 3 2.01 -31.19 0.43
C VAL A 3 2.88 -29.93 0.46
N GLY A 4 3.08 -29.27 -0.68
CA GLY A 4 3.80 -28.00 -0.76
C GLY A 4 3.04 -26.86 -0.09
N GLN A 5 1.71 -26.82 -0.28
CA GLN A 5 0.84 -25.87 0.40
C GLN A 5 0.88 -26.05 1.93
N PHE A 6 0.82 -27.29 2.43
CA PHE A 6 0.93 -27.56 3.86
C PHE A 6 2.28 -27.11 4.43
N TYR A 7 3.37 -27.38 3.72
CA TYR A 7 4.70 -26.90 4.11
C TYR A 7 4.72 -25.38 4.25
N ALA A 8 4.28 -24.65 3.22
CA ALA A 8 4.37 -23.19 3.19
C ALA A 8 3.40 -22.49 4.14
N GLN A 9 2.16 -22.98 4.24
CA GLN A 9 1.07 -22.27 4.93
C GLN A 9 0.83 -22.75 6.36
N CYS A 10 1.26 -23.96 6.71
CA CYS A 10 1.09 -24.51 8.05
C CYS A 10 2.45 -24.67 8.73
N LEU A 11 3.35 -25.50 8.17
CA LEU A 11 4.61 -25.84 8.86
C LEU A 11 5.54 -24.64 9.03
N LEU A 12 5.73 -23.82 7.99
CA LEU A 12 6.62 -22.65 8.08
C LEU A 12 6.11 -21.57 9.04
N LYS A 13 4.79 -21.45 9.22
CA LYS A 13 4.20 -20.52 10.19
C LYS A 13 4.44 -20.97 11.63
N CYS A 14 4.56 -22.28 11.83
CA CYS A 14 4.88 -22.89 13.11
C CYS A 14 6.38 -22.86 13.46
N VAL A 15 7.24 -22.20 12.67
CA VAL A 15 8.66 -22.10 13.00
C VAL A 15 8.86 -20.99 14.04
N PRO A 16 9.45 -21.28 15.20
CA PRO A 16 9.68 -20.28 16.25
C PRO A 16 10.53 -19.10 15.79
N ASN A 17 10.29 -17.93 16.40
CA ASN A 17 11.07 -16.72 16.13
C ASN A 17 12.58 -16.97 16.33
N GLY A 18 13.39 -16.50 15.38
CA GLY A 18 14.84 -16.71 15.38
C GLY A 18 15.31 -18.05 14.83
N LYS A 19 14.41 -19.02 14.58
CA LYS A 19 14.72 -20.26 13.87
C LYS A 19 14.31 -20.15 12.40
N ARG A 20 14.97 -20.93 11.54
CA ARG A 20 14.63 -21.03 10.11
C ARG A 20 14.60 -22.49 9.70
N LEU A 21 13.52 -22.90 9.04
CA LEU A 21 13.40 -24.22 8.44
C LEU A 21 13.63 -24.13 6.93
N GLU A 22 14.80 -24.57 6.48
CA GLU A 22 15.17 -24.60 5.06
C GLU A 22 15.31 -26.04 4.56
N MET A 23 14.28 -26.55 3.89
CA MET A 23 14.26 -27.93 3.37
C MET A 23 15.48 -28.25 2.48
N LYS A 24 15.97 -27.28 1.70
CA LYS A 24 17.16 -27.39 0.83
C LYS A 24 18.46 -27.68 1.60
N LYS A 25 18.54 -27.29 2.87
CA LYS A 25 19.68 -27.52 3.76
C LYS A 25 19.57 -28.84 4.53
N THR A 26 18.44 -29.53 4.43
CA THR A 26 18.24 -30.84 5.07
C THR A 26 18.62 -31.99 4.12
N LYS A 27 18.73 -33.21 4.66
CA LYS A 27 18.90 -34.43 3.85
C LYS A 27 17.69 -34.71 2.94
N PHE A 28 16.54 -34.11 3.21
CA PHE A 28 15.32 -34.25 2.42
C PHE A 28 15.09 -32.99 1.61
N LYS A 29 15.67 -32.89 0.41
CA LYS A 29 15.51 -31.67 -0.42
C LYS A 29 14.06 -31.39 -0.87
N LYS A 30 13.15 -32.35 -0.71
CA LYS A 30 11.71 -32.24 -0.97
C LYS A 30 10.93 -32.65 0.27
N PHE A 31 9.89 -31.89 0.60
CA PHE A 31 9.06 -32.16 1.79
C PHE A 31 8.28 -33.48 1.67
N SER A 32 7.86 -33.89 0.46
CA SER A 32 7.24 -35.20 0.26
C SER A 32 8.16 -36.36 0.65
N LEU A 33 9.47 -36.26 0.37
CA LEU A 33 10.45 -37.29 0.75
C LEU A 33 10.63 -37.37 2.27
N PHE A 34 10.55 -36.23 2.95
CA PHE A 34 10.53 -36.20 4.41
C PHE A 34 9.30 -36.91 4.96
N LEU A 35 8.10 -36.64 4.42
CA LEU A 35 6.88 -37.31 4.88
C LEU A 35 6.88 -38.81 4.57
N GLU A 36 7.43 -39.24 3.44
CA GLU A 36 7.63 -40.66 3.12
C GLU A 36 8.52 -41.35 4.16
N GLU A 37 9.57 -40.68 4.64
CA GLU A 37 10.42 -41.22 5.71
C GLU A 37 9.70 -41.25 7.06
N VAL A 38 9.00 -40.17 7.42
CA VAL A 38 8.21 -40.11 8.66
C VAL A 38 7.17 -41.23 8.71
N ASN A 39 6.54 -41.54 7.57
CA ASN A 39 5.56 -42.61 7.47
C ASN A 39 6.14 -44.03 7.56
N LYS A 40 7.46 -44.19 7.39
CA LYS A 40 8.17 -45.46 7.55
C LYS A 40 8.66 -45.70 8.98
N SER A 41 8.42 -44.77 9.91
CA SER A 41 8.83 -44.93 11.30
C SER A 41 8.18 -46.17 11.94
N GLU A 42 8.83 -46.75 12.96
CA GLU A 42 8.34 -47.96 13.65
C GLU A 42 6.95 -47.78 14.28
N ASN A 43 6.52 -46.53 14.49
CA ASN A 43 5.22 -46.16 15.05
C ASN A 43 4.09 -46.12 14.01
N GLY A 44 4.39 -46.48 12.75
CA GLY A 44 3.45 -46.48 11.64
C GLY A 44 3.36 -45.14 10.90
N PRO A 45 2.42 -45.02 9.94
CA PRO A 45 2.27 -43.81 9.15
C PRO A 45 1.65 -42.68 9.98
N LEU A 46 2.20 -41.48 9.83
CA LEU A 46 1.65 -40.26 10.44
C LEU A 46 0.57 -39.62 9.55
N VAL A 47 0.79 -39.66 8.23
CA VAL A 47 -0.12 -39.10 7.23
C VAL A 47 -0.27 -40.05 6.04
N LYS A 48 -1.43 -40.04 5.38
CA LYS A 48 -1.63 -40.73 4.10
C LYS A 48 -1.45 -39.73 2.96
N ILE A 49 -0.60 -40.06 1.99
CA ILE A 49 -0.33 -39.21 0.83
C ILE A 49 -0.81 -39.91 -0.45
N ARG A 50 -1.54 -39.16 -1.27
CA ARG A 50 -2.00 -39.57 -2.60
C ARG A 50 -1.24 -38.79 -3.67
N LYS A 51 -0.79 -39.48 -4.73
CA LYS A 51 -0.13 -38.86 -5.88
C LYS A 51 -1.18 -38.53 -6.94
N GLU A 52 -1.48 -37.25 -7.15
CA GLU A 52 -2.47 -36.80 -8.16
C GLU A 52 -1.83 -36.37 -9.49
N GLY A 53 -0.49 -36.39 -9.59
CA GLY A 53 0.23 -36.09 -10.82
C GLY A 53 1.74 -35.97 -10.60
N LYS A 54 2.50 -35.63 -11.65
CA LYS A 54 3.94 -35.36 -11.51
C LYS A 54 4.17 -34.12 -10.63
N GLY A 55 4.55 -34.33 -9.38
CA GLY A 55 4.88 -33.26 -8.44
C GLY A 55 3.70 -32.68 -7.66
N CYS A 56 2.50 -33.26 -7.79
CA CYS A 56 1.33 -32.92 -6.98
C CYS A 56 1.04 -34.07 -6.02
N ASP A 57 1.61 -33.98 -4.82
CA ASP A 57 1.34 -34.90 -3.72
C ASP A 57 0.31 -34.26 -2.79
N VAL A 58 -0.74 -34.99 -2.45
CA VAL A 58 -1.85 -34.50 -1.62
C VAL A 58 -1.90 -35.28 -0.32
N ILE A 59 -1.93 -34.56 0.80
CA ILE A 59 -2.24 -35.14 2.11
C ILE A 59 -3.73 -35.46 2.14
N GLU A 60 -4.03 -36.76 2.15
CA GLU A 60 -5.38 -37.33 2.15
C GLU A 60 -5.92 -37.46 3.57
N GLU A 61 -5.09 -37.96 4.49
CA GLU A 61 -5.51 -38.25 5.87
C GLU A 61 -4.36 -38.04 6.86
N VAL A 62 -4.69 -37.72 8.11
CA VAL A 62 -3.76 -37.63 9.23
C VAL A 62 -4.17 -38.64 10.29
N PHE A 63 -3.27 -39.55 10.66
CA PHE A 63 -3.57 -40.62 11.62
C PHE A 63 -3.46 -40.11 13.06
N LYS A 64 -4.56 -39.55 13.60
CA LYS A 64 -4.63 -38.96 14.95
C LYS A 64 -4.26 -39.92 16.10
N ASN A 65 -4.31 -41.22 15.86
CA ASN A 65 -3.94 -42.24 16.84
C ASN A 65 -2.43 -42.50 16.92
N HIS A 66 -1.63 -41.90 16.03
CA HIS A 66 -0.19 -42.09 16.00
C HIS A 66 0.47 -41.64 17.32
N PRO A 67 1.39 -42.44 17.91
CA PRO A 67 2.03 -42.13 19.18
C PRO A 67 2.61 -40.72 19.25
N ALA A 68 3.32 -40.26 18.21
CA ALA A 68 3.92 -38.93 18.16
C ALA A 68 2.92 -37.75 18.24
N LEU A 69 1.65 -37.94 17.86
CA LEU A 69 0.61 -36.91 18.02
C LEU A 69 0.01 -36.96 19.43
N ARG A 70 -0.13 -38.17 20.01
CA ARG A 70 -0.71 -38.35 21.35
C ARG A 70 0.26 -38.02 22.47
N SER A 71 1.56 -38.26 22.27
CA SER A 71 2.62 -37.89 23.21
C SER A 71 3.12 -36.47 23.02
N PHE A 72 2.56 -35.71 22.07
CA PHE A 72 2.92 -34.32 21.85
C PHE A 72 2.49 -33.49 23.06
N VAL A 73 3.46 -33.04 23.84
CA VAL A 73 3.27 -32.05 24.89
C VAL A 73 3.68 -30.70 24.32
N VAL A 74 2.81 -29.71 24.44
CA VAL A 74 3.14 -28.33 24.09
C VAL A 74 4.19 -27.84 25.09
N THR A 75 5.46 -28.02 24.75
CA THR A 75 6.57 -27.40 25.48
C THR A 75 6.64 -25.91 25.11
N ASP A 76 7.00 -25.05 26.05
CA ASP A 76 6.86 -23.59 26.08
C ASP A 76 7.44 -22.75 24.91
N GLU A 77 7.86 -23.36 23.80
CA GLU A 77 7.99 -22.67 22.51
C GLU A 77 6.57 -22.38 21.97
N MET A 78 5.88 -21.45 22.62
CA MET A 78 4.60 -20.91 22.21
C MET A 78 4.71 -20.39 20.76
N ILE A 79 4.27 -21.21 19.80
CA ILE A 79 3.79 -20.72 18.51
C ILE A 79 2.39 -20.19 18.83
N LYS A 80 2.34 -19.00 19.41
CA LYS A 80 1.09 -18.27 19.48
C LYS A 80 0.70 -17.97 18.04
N ASP A 81 -0.41 -18.55 17.57
CA ASP A 81 -1.18 -18.07 16.41
C ASP A 81 -1.79 -16.67 16.67
N GLU A 82 -1.39 -15.99 17.75
CA GLU A 82 -1.63 -14.57 17.90
C GLU A 82 -0.80 -13.87 16.82
N ASP A 83 -1.48 -13.38 15.78
CA ASP A 83 -0.99 -12.24 15.00
C ASP A 83 -0.65 -11.16 16.03
N PRO A 84 0.64 -10.96 16.40
CA PRO A 84 0.99 -9.99 17.42
C PRO A 84 0.98 -8.66 16.67
N GLY A 85 -0.24 -8.17 16.41
CA GLY A 85 -0.61 -7.07 15.53
C GLY A 85 0.59 -6.54 14.79
N VAL A 86 1.05 -7.27 13.77
CA VAL A 86 2.28 -6.92 13.08
C VAL A 86 2.02 -5.55 12.47
N THR A 87 2.44 -4.50 13.17
CA THR A 87 2.64 -3.19 12.57
C THR A 87 3.58 -3.50 11.43
N LYS A 88 3.05 -3.51 10.21
CA LYS A 88 3.79 -3.77 8.98
C LYS A 88 5.03 -2.89 9.03
N SER A 89 6.15 -3.47 9.46
CA SER A 89 7.43 -2.80 9.61
C SER A 89 8.07 -2.81 8.24
N GLY A 90 7.52 -1.96 7.37
CA GLY A 90 8.04 -1.66 6.05
C GLY A 90 8.23 -0.15 5.91
N PRO A 91 8.97 0.29 4.88
CA PRO A 91 9.12 1.72 4.60
C PRO A 91 7.72 2.33 4.42
N LYS A 92 7.46 3.42 5.16
CA LYS A 92 6.27 4.24 4.97
C LYS A 92 6.58 5.25 3.87
N ILE A 93 5.85 5.15 2.76
CA ILE A 93 5.91 6.12 1.67
C ILE A 93 4.88 7.21 2.01
N TYR A 94 5.33 8.46 2.00
CA TYR A 94 4.50 9.62 2.25
C TYR A 94 4.41 10.48 0.99
N GLU A 95 3.21 10.96 0.68
CA GLU A 95 2.97 11.85 -0.44
C GLU A 95 2.97 13.30 0.04
N TYR A 96 3.79 14.13 -0.60
CA TYR A 96 3.91 15.56 -0.32
C TYR A 96 3.76 16.38 -1.60
N PHE A 97 3.30 17.62 -1.43
CA PHE A 97 3.12 18.62 -2.48
C PHE A 97 4.07 19.79 -2.24
N SER A 98 4.87 20.16 -3.23
CA SER A 98 5.74 21.34 -3.15
C SER A 98 5.04 22.61 -3.66
N ILE A 99 5.28 23.74 -3.01
CA ILE A 99 4.73 25.04 -3.43
C ILE A 99 5.48 25.54 -4.68
N THR A 100 4.75 25.73 -5.79
CA THR A 100 5.29 26.37 -7.01
C THR A 100 5.00 27.86 -7.04
N GLU A 101 5.69 28.60 -7.91
CA GLU A 101 5.49 30.04 -8.08
C GLU A 101 4.05 30.40 -8.46
N ASN A 102 3.36 29.53 -9.20
CA ASN A 102 1.98 29.76 -9.63
C ASN A 102 0.99 29.77 -8.46
N VAL A 103 1.17 28.88 -7.47
CA VAL A 103 0.30 28.78 -6.28
C VAL A 103 0.78 29.65 -5.12
N LEU A 104 2.03 30.12 -5.17
CA LEU A 104 2.66 30.92 -4.11
C LEU A 104 1.86 32.18 -3.72
N PRO A 105 1.24 32.95 -4.64
CA PRO A 105 0.41 34.11 -4.28
C PRO A 105 -0.76 33.75 -3.36
N LEU A 106 -1.35 32.56 -3.54
CA LEU A 106 -2.45 32.08 -2.70
C LEU A 106 -1.98 31.88 -1.26
N PHE A 107 -0.83 31.23 -1.06
CA PHE A 107 -0.33 30.89 0.27
C PHE A 107 0.36 32.05 0.98
N LYS A 108 0.99 32.98 0.25
CA LYS A 108 1.62 34.18 0.82
C LYS A 108 0.64 35.10 1.55
N THR A 109 -0.65 35.06 1.22
CA THR A 109 -1.68 35.85 1.93
C THR A 109 -1.92 35.37 3.37
N ARG A 110 -1.49 34.14 3.72
CA ARG A 110 -1.81 33.50 5.02
C ARG A 110 -0.59 33.11 5.83
N GLY A 111 0.62 33.20 5.29
CA GLY A 111 1.84 32.86 6.01
C GLY A 111 3.10 33.08 5.18
N ASN A 112 4.25 32.84 5.82
CA ASN A 112 5.55 32.97 5.18
C ASN A 112 5.93 31.66 4.48
N PHE A 113 5.27 31.40 3.35
CA PHE A 113 5.54 30.22 2.52
C PHE A 113 6.57 30.53 1.42
N SER A 114 7.39 29.54 1.11
CA SER A 114 8.45 29.64 0.10
C SER A 114 8.25 28.65 -1.05
N LYS A 115 8.71 29.02 -2.25
CA LYS A 115 8.80 28.09 -3.38
C LYS A 115 9.63 26.87 -2.96
N GLY A 116 9.17 25.67 -3.30
CA GLY A 116 9.87 24.43 -2.95
C GLY A 116 9.43 23.81 -1.62
N GLN A 117 8.67 24.53 -0.79
CA GLN A 117 8.22 24.03 0.52
C GLN A 117 7.21 22.89 0.36
N LEU A 118 7.41 21.80 1.10
CA LEU A 118 6.56 20.61 1.08
C LEU A 118 5.38 20.75 2.04
N LEU A 119 4.19 20.35 1.57
CA LEU A 119 2.92 20.34 2.29
C LEU A 119 2.19 19.02 2.07
N GLU A 120 1.45 18.57 3.06
CA GLU A 120 0.55 17.42 2.93
C GLU A 120 -0.80 17.84 2.33
N GLY A 121 -1.52 16.88 1.73
CA GLY A 121 -2.85 17.12 1.19
C GLY A 121 -3.84 17.78 2.19
N PRO A 122 -3.91 17.33 3.46
CA PRO A 122 -4.73 17.97 4.49
C PRO A 122 -4.33 19.43 4.77
N GLN A 123 -3.03 19.73 4.80
CA GLN A 123 -2.54 21.10 5.02
C GLN A 123 -2.95 22.03 3.88
N ILE A 124 -2.89 21.56 2.62
CA ILE A 124 -3.38 22.34 1.47
C ILE A 124 -4.88 22.61 1.61
N ARG A 125 -5.68 21.60 1.96
CA ARG A 125 -7.14 21.79 2.13
C ARG A 125 -7.45 22.82 3.21
N GLU A 126 -6.75 22.76 4.33
CA GLU A 126 -6.90 23.73 5.41
C GLU A 126 -6.53 25.15 4.97
N LEU A 127 -5.38 25.33 4.32
CA LEU A 127 -4.94 26.62 3.82
C LEU A 127 -5.93 27.24 2.81
N VAL A 128 -6.41 26.44 1.85
CA VAL A 128 -7.39 26.89 0.86
C VAL A 128 -8.73 27.22 1.52
N THR A 129 -9.18 26.39 2.46
CA THR A 129 -10.44 26.61 3.19
C THR A 129 -10.38 27.90 4.01
N ASN A 130 -9.27 28.09 4.72
CA ASN A 130 -9.06 29.29 5.52
C ASN A 130 -9.05 30.53 4.63
N TYR A 131 -8.32 30.49 3.50
CA TYR A 131 -8.29 31.57 2.52
C TYR A 131 -9.70 31.92 2.01
N VAL A 132 -10.48 30.93 1.56
CA VAL A 132 -11.84 31.15 1.03
C VAL A 132 -12.77 31.76 2.06
N LYS A 133 -12.67 31.33 3.33
CA LYS A 133 -13.49 31.88 4.43
C LYS A 133 -13.12 33.33 4.73
N SER A 134 -11.84 33.63 4.82
CA SER A 134 -11.34 34.96 5.18
C SER A 134 -11.48 36.01 4.09
N GLU A 135 -11.49 35.60 2.82
CA GLU A 135 -11.76 36.48 1.67
C GLU A 135 -13.27 36.54 1.35
N GLU A 136 -14.11 35.93 2.19
CA GLU A 136 -15.58 35.88 2.05
C GLU A 136 -16.04 35.34 0.69
N LEU A 137 -15.30 34.38 0.13
CA LEU A 137 -15.55 33.80 -1.19
C LEU A 137 -16.52 32.62 -1.15
N ASN A 138 -16.93 32.18 0.04
CA ASN A 138 -17.82 31.05 0.21
C ASN A 138 -19.27 31.43 -0.14
N GLN A 139 -19.83 30.79 -1.16
CA GLN A 139 -21.22 30.92 -1.59
C GLN A 139 -21.99 29.60 -1.34
N GLY A 140 -21.81 29.03 -0.15
CA GLY A 140 -22.45 27.78 0.26
C GLY A 140 -21.77 26.55 -0.33
N LYS A 141 -22.31 26.02 -1.43
CA LYS A 141 -21.74 24.85 -2.13
C LYS A 141 -20.66 25.24 -3.14
N LEU A 142 -20.60 26.51 -3.52
CA LEU A 142 -19.68 27.05 -4.51
C LEU A 142 -18.74 28.07 -3.88
N ILE A 143 -17.62 28.30 -4.54
CA ILE A 143 -16.59 29.28 -4.19
C ILE A 143 -16.53 30.30 -5.31
N ARG A 144 -16.61 31.58 -4.98
CA ARG A 144 -16.34 32.67 -5.91
C ARG A 144 -14.85 32.76 -6.20
N LEU A 145 -14.46 32.73 -7.47
CA LEU A 145 -13.06 32.79 -7.88
C LEU A 145 -12.62 34.25 -7.98
N ASN A 146 -11.92 34.73 -6.96
CA ASN A 146 -11.24 36.01 -7.03
C ASN A 146 -10.02 35.94 -7.97
N PRO A 147 -9.40 37.07 -8.35
CA PRO A 147 -8.32 37.07 -9.34
C PRO A 147 -7.17 36.09 -9.04
N ILE A 148 -6.82 35.91 -7.76
CA ILE A 148 -5.78 34.96 -7.33
C ILE A 148 -6.23 33.52 -7.59
N LEU A 149 -7.43 33.13 -7.14
CA LEU A 149 -7.96 31.78 -7.37
C LEU A 149 -8.17 31.51 -8.85
N ALA A 150 -8.68 32.47 -9.62
CA ALA A 150 -8.86 32.35 -11.06
C ALA A 150 -7.52 32.14 -11.78
N GLN A 151 -6.47 32.88 -11.39
CA GLN A 151 -5.12 32.72 -11.93
C GLN A 151 -4.54 31.33 -11.62
N VAL A 152 -4.66 30.88 -10.37
CA VAL A 152 -4.09 29.62 -9.90
C VAL A 152 -4.82 28.41 -10.52
N THR A 153 -6.15 28.43 -10.50
CA THR A 153 -6.98 27.30 -10.93
C THR A 153 -7.21 27.27 -12.45
N ARG A 154 -7.05 28.42 -13.13
CA ARG A 154 -7.36 28.63 -14.55
C ARG A 154 -8.77 28.19 -14.93
N ILE A 155 -9.70 28.32 -14.00
CA ILE A 155 -11.12 28.07 -14.22
C ILE A 155 -11.70 29.33 -14.89
N PRO A 156 -12.37 29.20 -16.05
CA PRO A 156 -12.92 30.35 -16.77
C PRO A 156 -14.20 30.92 -16.15
N GLU A 157 -14.92 30.13 -15.35
CA GLU A 157 -16.12 30.55 -14.63
C GLU A 157 -15.78 31.40 -13.39
N ASP A 158 -16.71 32.27 -12.98
CA ASP A 158 -16.55 33.10 -11.77
C ASP A 158 -16.78 32.32 -10.47
N THR A 159 -17.27 31.08 -10.56
CA THR A 159 -17.53 30.21 -9.41
C THR A 159 -17.15 28.76 -9.72
N ALA A 160 -16.73 28.01 -8.70
CA ALA A 160 -16.46 26.58 -8.81
C ALA A 160 -16.77 25.85 -7.50
N ASP A 161 -17.02 24.55 -7.56
CA ASP A 161 -17.18 23.73 -6.35
C ASP A 161 -15.83 23.47 -5.66
N TRP A 162 -15.90 23.12 -4.38
CA TRP A 162 -14.74 22.86 -3.52
C TRP A 162 -13.79 21.80 -4.07
N ASN A 163 -14.31 20.71 -4.62
CA ASN A 163 -13.49 19.63 -5.12
C ASN A 163 -12.71 20.07 -6.36
N THR A 164 -13.37 20.75 -7.29
CA THR A 164 -12.72 21.30 -8.49
C THR A 164 -11.60 22.27 -8.13
N VAL A 165 -11.82 23.19 -7.19
CA VAL A 165 -10.78 24.15 -6.76
C VAL A 165 -9.58 23.43 -6.14
N LEU A 166 -9.83 22.49 -5.21
CA LEU A 166 -8.77 21.74 -4.53
C LEU A 166 -7.96 20.88 -5.50
N GLN A 167 -8.64 20.16 -6.40
CA GLN A 167 -7.98 19.35 -7.42
C GLN A 167 -7.13 20.22 -8.34
N LYS A 168 -7.62 21.38 -8.79
CA LYS A 168 -6.84 22.27 -9.66
C LYS A 168 -5.59 22.81 -9.00
N ILE A 169 -5.68 23.19 -7.71
CA ILE A 169 -4.52 23.66 -6.95
C ILE A 169 -3.48 22.54 -6.82
N GLN A 170 -3.91 21.30 -6.57
CA GLN A 170 -3.03 20.13 -6.45
C GLN A 170 -2.45 19.64 -7.79
N VAL A 171 -3.24 19.68 -8.87
CA VAL A 171 -2.84 19.20 -10.21
C VAL A 171 -1.89 20.16 -10.92
N THR A 172 -2.06 21.48 -10.75
CA THR A 172 -1.11 22.48 -11.27
C THR A 172 0.31 22.21 -10.77
N TYR A 173 0.46 21.65 -9.57
CA TYR A 173 1.76 21.26 -9.03
C TYR A 173 2.41 20.08 -9.76
N LEU A 174 1.72 18.93 -9.85
CA LEU A 174 2.29 17.71 -10.44
C LEU A 174 2.68 17.92 -11.92
N GLY A 175 1.85 18.64 -12.67
CA GLY A 175 2.14 18.95 -14.07
C GLY A 175 3.38 19.83 -14.26
N ASP A 176 3.56 20.86 -13.43
CA ASP A 176 4.72 21.75 -13.51
C ASP A 176 5.99 21.06 -12.98
N LEU A 177 5.88 20.26 -11.91
CA LEU A 177 7.00 19.51 -11.34
C LEU A 177 7.54 18.49 -12.34
N PHE A 178 6.67 17.63 -12.86
CA PHE A 178 7.10 16.58 -13.78
C PHE A 178 7.65 17.15 -15.09
N ALA A 179 7.07 18.23 -15.61
CA ALA A 179 7.53 18.83 -16.86
C ALA A 179 8.83 19.61 -16.70
N ASN A 180 8.94 20.47 -15.67
CA ASN A 180 10.05 21.42 -15.56
C ASN A 180 11.23 20.91 -14.74
N GLU A 181 10.97 20.11 -13.70
CA GLU A 181 12.02 19.62 -12.80
C GLU A 181 12.51 18.23 -13.22
N TYR A 182 11.59 17.35 -13.62
CA TYR A 182 11.93 15.98 -14.03
C TYR A 182 12.01 15.77 -15.56
N GLY A 183 11.66 16.79 -16.37
CA GLY A 183 11.72 16.71 -17.83
C GLY A 183 10.80 15.65 -18.45
N ILE A 184 9.79 15.19 -17.71
CA ILE A 184 8.83 14.19 -18.17
C ILE A 184 7.86 14.86 -19.15
N ASP A 185 7.67 14.25 -20.31
CA ASP A 185 6.72 14.75 -21.31
C ASP A 185 5.28 14.55 -20.84
N LYS A 186 4.42 15.57 -21.04
CA LYS A 186 3.00 15.56 -20.68
C LYS A 186 2.23 14.39 -21.28
N LYS A 187 2.68 13.80 -22.39
CA LYS A 187 2.07 12.59 -22.97
C LYS A 187 2.16 11.35 -22.07
N TYR A 188 3.02 11.37 -21.05
CA TYR A 188 3.19 10.29 -20.08
C TYR A 188 2.54 10.58 -18.72
N MET A 189 1.73 11.64 -18.63
CA MET A 189 1.07 12.06 -17.40
C MET A 189 -0.45 11.93 -17.54
N ASP A 190 -1.02 10.85 -17.01
CA ASP A 190 -2.47 10.66 -16.95
C ASP A 190 -3.09 11.48 -15.80
N GLY A 191 -4.26 12.10 -16.03
CA GLY A 191 -4.98 12.90 -15.02
C GLY A 191 -4.75 14.42 -15.11
N LEU A 192 -3.79 14.89 -15.91
CA LEU A 192 -3.65 16.33 -16.25
C LEU A 192 -4.79 16.85 -17.15
N ASP A 193 -5.44 15.95 -17.86
CA ASP A 193 -6.57 16.17 -18.76
C ASP A 193 -7.89 16.49 -18.04
N LEU A 194 -7.98 16.18 -16.74
CA LEU A 194 -9.03 16.71 -15.84
C LEU A 194 -8.88 18.22 -15.62
N GLY A 195 -7.71 18.77 -15.93
CA GLY A 195 -7.52 20.20 -16.10
C GLY A 195 -8.10 20.68 -17.44
N ILE A 196 -9.30 21.29 -17.42
CA ILE A 196 -9.99 21.94 -18.56
C ILE A 196 -9.02 22.30 -19.72
N LYS A 197 -9.16 21.57 -20.83
CA LYS A 197 -8.37 21.79 -22.05
C LYS A 197 -8.65 23.19 -22.59
N LYS A 198 -7.62 24.03 -22.74
CA LYS A 198 -7.71 25.29 -23.51
C LYS A 198 -8.23 24.95 -24.91
N LYS A 199 -9.44 25.39 -25.26
CA LYS A 199 -9.88 25.46 -26.65
C LYS A 199 -8.94 26.43 -27.37
N ARG A 200 -8.16 25.93 -28.33
CA ARG A 200 -7.40 26.77 -29.26
C ARG A 200 -8.43 27.59 -30.07
N LYS A 201 -8.25 28.91 -30.08
CA LYS A 201 -8.85 29.80 -31.09
C LYS A 201 -8.25 29.49 -32.45
#